data_AF-A0A850M6E1-F1
#
_entry.id   AF-A0A850M6E1-F1
#
_cell.length_a   1.000
_cell.length_b   1.000
_cell.length_c   1.000
_cell.angle_alpha   90.00
_cell.angle_beta   90.00
_cell.angle_gamma   90.00
#
_symmetry.space_group_name_H-M   'P 1'
#
loop_
_entity.id
_entity.type
_entity.pdbx_description
1 polymer ?
#
loop_
_entity_poly.entity_id
_entity_poly.type
_entity_poly.pdbx_seq_one_letter_code
_entity_poly.pdbx_strand_id
1 'polypeptide(L)'
;MDDQWTKINERLIQLEEQTRVKVAEKDKIIQQITAELDQVKAQMSSGGTEEVLKEYQAQIATFDADKQKMMNEITGLNQQISNLQSQLQSSAASADQTQAIQEQLGVFQEMIRQLEGEKRDLMKEIQEMKETPSGSAELEQTVKEYQEIIKQLEAEKIKAELKAVKSDAVSGAEPSAELQKLEGINSQLQEEKELLEAQIADLKKDLEEQANQLSQVDALKSEKDTLLQQVKTLESQIQSSGQQQLETLQNDNQNLKASLNKTEKELDDLVRINREQAERIAALESTLAPPTPAPTAPAPAPVRPAPAPAPAPAPAPAPRPTVAPGGVQYFKFTHETFLRSPSKPQGIVLELDQANEKWILTIEPGTSFLQKNNALRAGRALSANGWPTPEGRKIGKGYEIIIHGEY
;
A
#
# COMPACT_ATOMS: atom_id res chain seq x y z
N MET A 1 7.71 12.41 0.83
CA MET A 1 7.15 11.36 1.70
C MET A 1 6.78 10.11 0.91
N ASP A 2 6.38 10.23 -0.36
CA ASP A 2 6.03 9.11 -1.24
C ASP A 2 7.09 8.00 -1.37
N ASP A 3 8.38 8.33 -1.40
CA ASP A 3 9.43 7.32 -1.61
C ASP A 3 9.63 6.36 -0.43
N GLN A 4 9.39 6.83 0.81
CA GLN A 4 9.40 5.94 1.98
C GLN A 4 8.13 5.08 2.04
N TRP A 5 7.03 5.60 1.52
CA TRP A 5 5.74 4.91 1.49
C TRP A 5 5.76 3.71 0.53
N THR A 6 6.31 3.90 -0.67
CA THR A 6 6.48 2.83 -1.65
C THR A 6 7.36 1.71 -1.09
N LYS A 7 8.45 2.07 -0.39
CA LYS A 7 9.38 1.11 0.23
C LYS A 7 8.73 0.30 1.36
N ILE A 8 7.88 0.92 2.17
CA ILE A 8 7.15 0.22 3.24
C ILE A 8 6.14 -0.75 2.63
N ASN A 9 5.39 -0.31 1.61
CA ASN A 9 4.39 -1.14 0.94
C ASN A 9 5.03 -2.33 0.20
N GLU A 10 6.15 -2.12 -0.50
CA GLU A 10 6.94 -3.20 -1.10
C GLU A 10 7.45 -4.20 -0.06
N ARG A 11 7.90 -3.73 1.10
CA ARG A 11 8.40 -4.60 2.17
C ARG A 11 7.29 -5.44 2.81
N LEU A 12 6.08 -4.88 2.92
CA LEU A 12 4.87 -5.59 3.36
C LEU A 12 4.50 -6.70 2.37
N ILE A 13 4.45 -6.38 1.07
CA ILE A 13 4.17 -7.36 0.01
C ILE A 13 5.22 -8.49 0.01
N GLN A 14 6.50 -8.16 0.20
CA GLN A 14 7.57 -9.16 0.30
C GLN A 14 7.42 -10.07 1.52
N LEU A 15 7.03 -9.53 2.66
CA LEU A 15 6.79 -10.30 3.90
C LEU A 15 5.58 -11.23 3.76
N GLU A 16 4.49 -10.77 3.14
CA GLU A 16 3.32 -11.59 2.84
C GLU A 16 3.69 -12.77 1.91
N GLU A 17 4.40 -12.50 0.82
CA GLU A 17 4.80 -13.55 -0.13
C GLU A 17 5.78 -14.53 0.51
N GLN A 18 6.77 -14.07 1.29
CA GLN A 18 7.66 -14.97 2.04
C GLN A 18 6.90 -15.87 3.00
N THR A 19 5.91 -15.33 3.71
CA THR A 19 5.12 -16.10 4.67
C THR A 19 4.24 -17.12 3.94
N ARG A 20 3.61 -16.72 2.83
CA ARG A 20 2.79 -17.62 2.00
C ARG A 20 3.62 -18.77 1.43
N VAL A 21 4.84 -18.48 0.95
CA VAL A 21 5.76 -19.51 0.43
C VAL A 21 6.16 -20.49 1.53
N LYS A 22 6.50 -20.01 2.73
CA LYS A 22 6.84 -20.89 3.87
C LYS A 22 5.68 -21.80 4.29
N VAL A 23 4.45 -21.29 4.29
CA VAL A 23 3.26 -22.10 4.59
C VAL A 23 3.05 -23.16 3.50
N ALA A 24 3.16 -22.79 2.23
CA ALA A 24 3.01 -23.73 1.11
C ALA A 24 4.10 -24.83 1.13
N GLU A 25 5.33 -24.49 1.52
CA GLU A 25 6.42 -25.43 1.67
C GLU A 25 6.19 -26.43 2.81
N LYS A 26 5.72 -25.95 3.98
CA LYS A 26 5.32 -26.84 5.08
C LYS A 26 4.14 -27.74 4.69
N ASP A 27 3.15 -27.22 3.96
CA ASP A 27 2.03 -28.04 3.46
C ASP A 27 2.50 -29.15 2.52
N LYS A 28 3.48 -28.87 1.66
CA LYS A 28 4.07 -29.87 0.79
C LYS A 28 4.80 -30.96 1.57
N ILE A 29 5.52 -30.60 2.63
CA ILE A 29 6.19 -31.55 3.55
C ILE A 29 5.15 -32.42 4.26
N ILE A 30 4.06 -31.82 4.77
CA ILE A 30 2.96 -32.58 5.41
C ILE A 30 2.35 -33.57 4.42
N GLN A 31 2.09 -33.17 3.18
CA GLN A 31 1.57 -34.07 2.14
C GLN A 31 2.54 -35.23 1.86
N GLN A 32 3.84 -34.94 1.79
CA GLN A 32 4.85 -35.98 1.55
C GLN A 32 4.91 -36.97 2.72
N ILE A 33 4.98 -36.49 3.96
CA ILE A 33 5.00 -37.35 5.16
C ILE A 33 3.71 -38.18 5.24
N THR A 34 2.55 -37.59 4.91
CA THR A 34 1.26 -38.31 4.90
C THR A 34 1.27 -39.45 3.88
N ALA A 35 1.80 -39.20 2.67
CA ALA A 35 1.92 -40.22 1.64
C ALA A 35 2.91 -41.33 2.02
N GLU A 36 4.05 -40.98 2.63
CA GLU A 36 5.03 -41.94 3.15
C GLU A 36 4.41 -42.79 4.28
N LEU A 37 3.59 -42.19 5.14
CA LEU A 37 2.90 -42.89 6.22
C LEU A 37 1.85 -43.88 5.69
N ASP A 38 1.07 -43.49 4.67
CA ASP A 38 0.14 -44.40 3.98
C ASP A 38 0.89 -45.56 3.30
N GLN A 39 2.06 -45.29 2.72
CA GLN A 39 2.92 -46.29 2.08
C GLN A 39 3.52 -47.27 3.10
N VAL A 40 4.00 -46.76 4.24
CA VAL A 40 4.49 -47.57 5.37
C VAL A 40 3.34 -48.39 5.95
N LYS A 41 2.14 -47.83 6.10
CA LYS A 41 0.95 -48.55 6.59
C LYS A 41 0.51 -49.66 5.63
N ALA A 42 0.64 -49.45 4.32
CA ALA A 42 0.43 -50.49 3.31
C ALA A 42 1.49 -51.61 3.41
N GLN A 43 2.76 -51.25 3.65
CA GLN A 43 3.86 -52.20 3.88
C GLN A 43 3.76 -52.92 5.24
N MET A 44 3.16 -52.30 6.26
CA MET A 44 2.98 -52.89 7.59
C MET A 44 2.00 -54.07 7.64
N SER A 45 1.24 -54.33 6.57
CA SER A 45 0.49 -55.58 6.44
C SER A 45 1.41 -56.82 6.42
N SER A 46 2.74 -56.66 6.36
CA SER A 46 3.73 -57.75 6.44
C SER A 46 4.62 -57.78 7.71
N GLY A 47 4.34 -56.95 8.73
CA GLY A 47 4.89 -57.12 10.08
C GLY A 47 6.17 -56.33 10.42
N GLY A 48 6.08 -55.54 11.49
CA GLY A 48 7.19 -55.18 12.38
C GLY A 48 7.80 -53.78 12.23
N THR A 49 7.11 -52.71 12.68
CA THR A 49 7.72 -51.43 13.16
C THR A 49 6.65 -50.45 13.71
N GLU A 50 5.94 -50.83 14.79
CA GLU A 50 4.93 -49.98 15.46
C GLU A 50 5.52 -48.66 16.03
N GLU A 51 6.82 -48.66 16.32
CA GLU A 51 7.58 -47.54 16.90
C GLU A 51 7.83 -46.40 15.90
N VAL A 52 8.15 -46.75 14.64
CA VAL A 52 8.34 -45.79 13.55
C VAL A 52 7.03 -45.04 13.25
N LEU A 53 5.90 -45.74 13.34
CA LEU A 53 4.59 -45.14 13.10
C LEU A 53 4.17 -44.16 14.20
N LYS A 54 4.53 -44.44 15.46
CA LYS A 54 4.37 -43.50 16.57
C LYS A 54 5.22 -42.24 16.36
N GLU A 55 6.45 -42.39 15.88
CA GLU A 55 7.35 -41.26 15.66
C GLU A 55 6.87 -40.35 14.51
N TYR A 56 6.40 -40.92 13.41
CA TYR A 56 5.77 -40.14 12.34
C TYR A 56 4.46 -39.48 12.77
N GLN A 57 3.62 -40.16 13.57
CA GLN A 57 2.41 -39.53 14.14
C GLN A 57 2.75 -38.34 15.04
N ALA A 58 3.81 -38.44 15.85
CA ALA A 58 4.27 -37.34 16.69
C ALA A 58 4.78 -36.15 15.84
N GLN A 59 5.52 -36.42 14.76
CA GLN A 59 5.99 -35.38 13.83
C GLN A 59 4.84 -34.67 13.11
N ILE A 60 3.80 -35.40 12.65
CA ILE A 60 2.60 -34.80 12.05
C ILE A 60 1.91 -33.87 13.06
N ALA A 61 1.72 -34.33 14.30
CA ALA A 61 1.08 -33.53 15.34
C ALA A 61 1.87 -32.24 15.65
N THR A 62 3.21 -32.28 15.60
CA THR A 62 4.04 -31.08 15.77
C THR A 62 3.93 -30.13 14.58
N PHE A 63 3.91 -30.65 13.35
CA PHE A 63 3.72 -29.83 12.16
C PHE A 63 2.33 -29.16 12.12
N ASP A 64 1.29 -29.86 12.54
CA ASP A 64 -0.06 -29.30 12.64
C ASP A 64 -0.15 -28.20 13.69
N ALA A 65 0.52 -28.36 14.84
CA ALA A 65 0.61 -27.31 15.86
C ALA A 65 1.34 -26.07 15.35
N ASP A 66 2.47 -26.26 14.66
CA ASP A 66 3.23 -25.17 14.01
C ASP A 66 2.40 -24.45 12.94
N LYS A 67 1.64 -25.21 12.14
CA LYS A 67 0.73 -24.67 11.11
C LYS A 67 -0.36 -23.80 11.74
N GLN A 68 -0.98 -24.27 12.82
CA GLN A 68 -1.97 -23.50 13.56
C GLN A 68 -1.38 -22.21 14.14
N LYS A 69 -0.16 -22.27 14.69
CA LYS A 69 0.53 -21.08 15.20
C LYS A 69 0.78 -20.05 14.08
N MET A 70 1.30 -20.47 12.93
CA MET A 70 1.51 -19.58 11.79
C MET A 70 0.20 -19.02 11.23
N MET A 71 -0.88 -19.81 11.20
CA MET A 71 -2.19 -19.34 10.74
C MET A 71 -2.77 -18.26 11.67
N ASN A 72 -2.57 -18.40 12.97
CA ASN A 72 -2.93 -17.37 13.95
C ASN A 72 -2.09 -16.10 13.78
N GLU A 73 -0.78 -16.23 13.54
CA GLU A 73 0.10 -15.09 13.23
C GLU A 73 -0.34 -14.35 11.96
N ILE A 74 -0.68 -15.08 10.88
CA ILE A 74 -1.23 -14.50 9.64
C ILE A 74 -2.52 -13.74 9.91
N THR A 75 -3.41 -14.32 10.71
CA THR A 75 -4.68 -13.68 11.06
C THR A 75 -4.44 -12.37 11.83
N GLY A 76 -3.51 -12.37 12.78
CA GLY A 76 -3.11 -11.16 13.52
C GLY A 76 -2.48 -10.10 12.62
N LEU A 77 -1.59 -10.49 11.71
CA LEU A 77 -0.97 -9.57 10.74
C LEU A 77 -2.01 -8.95 9.80
N ASN A 78 -2.96 -9.73 9.29
CA ASN A 78 -4.04 -9.22 8.45
C ASN A 78 -4.91 -8.19 9.19
N GLN A 79 -5.17 -8.42 10.48
CA GLN A 79 -5.91 -7.46 11.30
C GLN A 79 -5.11 -6.15 11.51
N GLN A 80 -3.79 -6.24 11.72
CA GLN A 80 -2.92 -5.06 11.77
C GLN A 80 -2.89 -4.28 10.45
N ILE A 81 -2.81 -4.99 9.31
CA ILE A 81 -2.86 -4.37 7.98
C ILE A 81 -4.18 -3.63 7.77
N SER A 82 -5.31 -4.25 8.13
CA SER A 82 -6.62 -3.59 8.04
C SER A 82 -6.69 -2.33 8.89
N ASN A 83 -6.14 -2.35 10.11
CA ASN A 83 -6.11 -1.18 10.98
C ASN A 83 -5.24 -0.06 10.39
N LEU A 84 -4.07 -0.40 9.86
CA LEU A 84 -3.17 0.56 9.19
C LEU A 84 -3.82 1.16 7.94
N GLN A 85 -4.56 0.38 7.15
CA GLN A 85 -5.30 0.88 5.99
C GLN A 85 -6.39 1.89 6.37
N SER A 86 -7.15 1.61 7.43
CA SER A 86 -8.16 2.54 7.95
C SER A 86 -7.54 3.84 8.45
N GLN A 87 -6.42 3.75 9.18
CA GLN A 87 -5.66 4.94 9.59
C GLN A 87 -5.17 5.73 8.37
N LEU A 88 -4.71 5.05 7.32
CA LEU A 88 -4.23 5.69 6.10
C LEU A 88 -5.34 6.45 5.37
N GLN A 89 -6.54 5.88 5.27
CA GLN A 89 -7.70 6.54 4.67
C GLN A 89 -8.07 7.82 5.43
N SER A 90 -8.01 7.78 6.77
CA SER A 90 -8.26 8.96 7.59
C SER A 90 -7.20 10.07 7.39
N SER A 91 -5.94 9.68 7.21
CA SER A 91 -4.85 10.62 6.90
C SER A 91 -4.98 11.24 5.51
N ALA A 92 -5.40 10.47 4.51
CA ALA A 92 -5.60 10.98 3.14
C ALA A 92 -6.73 12.01 3.10
N ALA A 93 -7.85 11.75 3.80
CA ALA A 93 -8.95 12.70 3.93
C ALA A 93 -8.52 14.02 4.60
N SER A 94 -7.62 13.95 5.60
CA SER A 94 -7.03 15.13 6.23
C SER A 94 -6.10 15.91 5.29
N ALA A 95 -5.37 15.22 4.41
CA ALA A 95 -4.51 15.87 3.41
C ALA A 95 -5.36 16.63 2.37
N ASP A 96 -6.45 16.03 1.87
CA ASP A 96 -7.38 16.69 0.96
C ASP A 96 -8.02 17.93 1.60
N GLN A 97 -8.38 17.84 2.89
CA GLN A 97 -8.90 18.97 3.66
C GLN A 97 -7.84 20.08 3.83
N THR A 98 -6.57 19.71 4.02
CA THR A 98 -5.46 20.67 4.11
C THR A 98 -5.24 21.40 2.79
N GLN A 99 -5.37 20.70 1.66
CA GLN A 99 -5.26 21.29 0.34
C GLN A 99 -6.42 22.27 0.06
N ALA A 100 -7.65 21.91 0.42
CA ALA A 100 -8.81 22.80 0.31
C ALA A 100 -8.63 24.09 1.14
N ILE A 101 -8.08 23.97 2.35
CA ILE A 101 -7.76 25.13 3.20
C ILE A 101 -6.68 26.00 2.55
N GLN A 102 -5.63 25.41 1.96
CA GLN A 102 -4.59 26.18 1.24
C GLN A 102 -5.14 26.93 0.03
N GLU A 103 -6.05 26.33 -0.74
CA GLU A 103 -6.72 27.00 -1.86
C GLU A 103 -7.55 28.20 -1.38
N GLN A 104 -8.34 28.03 -0.31
CA GLN A 104 -9.08 29.14 0.29
C GLN A 104 -8.16 30.25 0.79
N LEU A 105 -7.03 29.91 1.39
CA LEU A 105 -6.05 30.87 1.88
C LEU A 105 -5.42 31.67 0.74
N GLY A 106 -5.18 31.03 -0.42
CA GLY A 106 -4.76 31.71 -1.64
C GLY A 106 -5.78 32.71 -2.17
N VAL A 107 -7.07 32.37 -2.14
CA VAL A 107 -8.16 33.27 -2.52
C VAL A 107 -8.22 34.50 -1.61
N PHE A 108 -8.10 34.30 -0.29
CA PHE A 108 -8.08 35.44 0.65
C PHE A 108 -6.87 36.33 0.47
N GLN A 109 -5.69 35.76 0.19
CA GLN A 109 -4.49 36.55 -0.10
C GLN A 109 -4.64 37.43 -1.33
N GLU A 110 -5.25 36.93 -2.41
CA GLU A 110 -5.49 37.74 -3.62
C GLU A 110 -6.55 38.83 -3.37
N MET A 111 -7.58 38.55 -2.58
CA MET A 111 -8.57 39.56 -2.18
C MET A 111 -7.93 40.70 -1.37
N ILE A 112 -7.07 40.38 -0.42
CA ILE A 112 -6.29 41.37 0.33
C ILE A 112 -5.43 42.20 -0.62
N ARG A 113 -4.77 41.56 -1.59
CA ARG A 113 -3.94 42.24 -2.59
C ARG A 113 -4.72 43.23 -3.45
N GLN A 114 -5.96 42.89 -3.83
CA GLN A 114 -6.86 43.78 -4.55
C GLN A 114 -7.26 44.99 -3.70
N LEU A 115 -7.71 44.76 -2.46
CA LEU A 115 -8.08 45.82 -1.52
C LEU A 115 -6.91 46.77 -1.22
N GLU A 116 -5.69 46.25 -1.11
CA GLU A 116 -4.49 47.07 -0.95
C GLU A 116 -4.19 47.93 -2.20
N GLY A 117 -4.50 47.41 -3.39
CA GLY A 117 -4.42 48.15 -4.65
C GLY A 117 -5.41 49.31 -4.69
N GLU A 118 -6.70 49.03 -4.43
CA GLU A 118 -7.76 50.04 -4.38
C GLU A 118 -7.47 51.12 -3.34
N LYS A 119 -7.00 50.74 -2.15
CA LYS A 119 -6.58 51.68 -1.11
C LYS A 119 -5.46 52.60 -1.59
N ARG A 120 -4.51 52.08 -2.37
CA ARG A 120 -3.39 52.87 -2.91
C ARG A 120 -3.88 53.86 -3.96
N ASP A 121 -4.78 53.44 -4.84
CA ASP A 121 -5.38 54.29 -5.86
C ASP A 121 -6.22 55.41 -5.23
N LEU A 122 -7.05 55.09 -4.23
CA LEU A 122 -7.80 56.07 -3.44
C LEU A 122 -6.88 57.06 -2.71
N MET A 123 -5.77 56.59 -2.12
CA MET A 123 -4.79 57.49 -1.50
C MET A 123 -4.16 58.44 -2.52
N LYS A 124 -3.91 57.96 -3.73
CA LYS A 124 -3.35 58.75 -4.81
C LYS A 124 -4.36 59.80 -5.30
N GLU A 125 -5.63 59.43 -5.44
CA GLU A 125 -6.72 60.35 -5.78
C GLU A 125 -6.91 61.44 -4.71
N ILE A 126 -6.84 61.09 -3.43
CA ILE A 126 -6.85 62.05 -2.31
C ILE A 126 -5.64 63.01 -2.39
N GLN A 127 -4.46 62.50 -2.73
CA GLN A 127 -3.26 63.31 -2.86
C GLN A 127 -3.33 64.24 -4.09
N GLU A 128 -3.82 63.75 -5.23
CA GLU A 128 -4.03 64.54 -6.44
C GLU A 128 -5.06 65.65 -6.23
N MET A 129 -6.14 65.38 -5.48
CA MET A 129 -7.10 66.40 -5.03
C MET A 129 -6.46 67.45 -4.11
N LYS A 130 -5.43 67.08 -3.33
CA LYS A 130 -4.65 68.04 -2.52
C LYS A 130 -3.66 68.86 -3.35
N GLU A 131 -3.14 68.32 -4.45
CA GLU A 131 -2.08 68.94 -5.24
C GLU A 131 -2.58 69.82 -6.40
N THR A 132 -3.88 69.85 -6.70
CA THR A 132 -4.44 70.85 -7.64
C THR A 132 -4.25 72.30 -7.13
N PRO A 133 -3.43 73.14 -7.78
CA PRO A 133 -2.92 74.39 -7.19
C PRO A 133 -3.73 75.63 -7.60
N SER A 134 -5.05 75.64 -7.39
CA SER A 134 -5.86 76.87 -7.62
C SER A 134 -7.03 77.06 -6.65
N GLY A 135 -6.87 76.60 -5.41
CA GLY A 135 -7.91 76.81 -4.40
C GLY A 135 -7.39 76.83 -2.98
N SER A 136 -6.51 75.94 -2.55
CA SER A 136 -6.37 75.64 -1.12
C SER A 136 -6.12 76.84 -0.18
N ALA A 137 -5.33 77.85 -0.54
CA ALA A 137 -5.06 78.98 0.37
C ALA A 137 -6.17 80.05 0.35
N GLU A 138 -6.68 80.40 -0.83
CA GLU A 138 -7.82 81.32 -0.96
C GLU A 138 -9.10 80.64 -0.51
N LEU A 139 -9.32 79.36 -0.81
CA LEU A 139 -10.46 78.57 -0.36
C LEU A 139 -10.40 78.31 1.14
N GLU A 140 -9.24 78.14 1.77
CA GLU A 140 -9.14 78.01 3.23
C GLU A 140 -9.38 79.36 3.93
N GLN A 141 -9.03 80.48 3.29
CA GLN A 141 -9.38 81.82 3.77
C GLN A 141 -10.86 82.17 3.51
N THR A 142 -11.39 81.78 2.36
CA THR A 142 -12.81 81.95 2.01
C THR A 142 -13.67 80.98 2.82
N VAL A 143 -13.19 79.79 3.17
CA VAL A 143 -13.85 78.84 4.08
C VAL A 143 -13.81 79.37 5.51
N LYS A 144 -12.74 80.04 5.94
CA LYS A 144 -12.74 80.75 7.23
C LYS A 144 -13.71 81.94 7.23
N GLU A 145 -13.76 82.73 6.17
CA GLU A 145 -14.74 83.81 6.02
C GLU A 145 -16.17 83.27 5.94
N TYR A 146 -16.42 82.19 5.20
CA TYR A 146 -17.71 81.51 5.16
C TYR A 146 -18.06 80.83 6.48
N GLN A 147 -17.11 80.27 7.23
CA GLN A 147 -17.35 79.72 8.57
C GLN A 147 -17.70 80.82 9.57
N GLU A 148 -17.09 82.00 9.46
CA GLU A 148 -17.40 83.15 10.33
C GLU A 148 -18.74 83.79 9.94
N ILE A 149 -19.05 83.88 8.64
CA ILE A 149 -20.36 84.28 8.13
C ILE A 149 -21.43 83.26 8.53
N ILE A 150 -21.14 81.94 8.46
CA ILE A 150 -22.05 80.89 8.91
C ILE A 150 -22.27 80.99 10.42
N LYS A 151 -21.23 81.24 11.23
CA LYS A 151 -21.41 81.50 12.68
C LYS A 151 -22.25 82.73 12.96
N GLN A 152 -22.05 83.82 12.22
CA GLN A 152 -22.84 85.04 12.37
C GLN A 152 -24.29 84.84 11.91
N LEU A 153 -24.50 84.13 10.80
CA LEU A 153 -25.81 83.75 10.28
C LEU A 153 -26.50 82.72 11.16
N GLU A 154 -25.78 81.80 11.82
CA GLU A 154 -26.34 80.86 12.79
C GLU A 154 -26.69 81.59 14.10
N ALA A 155 -25.86 82.53 14.55
CA ALA A 155 -26.20 83.37 15.70
C ALA A 155 -27.39 84.30 15.40
N GLU A 156 -27.47 84.86 14.19
CA GLU A 156 -28.61 85.65 13.73
C GLU A 156 -29.84 84.80 13.43
N LYS A 157 -29.68 83.58 12.89
CA LYS A 157 -30.75 82.60 12.67
C LYS A 157 -31.27 82.09 13.99
N ILE A 158 -30.45 81.76 14.97
CA ILE A 158 -30.89 81.40 16.33
C ILE A 158 -31.57 82.59 17.00
N LYS A 159 -31.10 83.84 16.79
CA LYS A 159 -31.74 85.05 17.33
C LYS A 159 -33.04 85.42 16.59
N ALA A 160 -33.14 85.10 15.30
CA ALA A 160 -34.32 85.26 14.47
C ALA A 160 -35.32 84.12 14.70
N GLU A 161 -34.88 82.89 14.97
CA GLU A 161 -35.67 81.73 15.38
C GLU A 161 -36.12 81.88 16.83
N LEU A 162 -35.36 82.49 17.74
CA LEU A 162 -35.85 82.89 19.06
C LEU A 162 -36.88 84.02 18.99
N LYS A 163 -36.82 84.84 17.94
CA LYS A 163 -37.80 85.91 17.66
C LYS A 163 -39.02 85.36 16.92
N ALA A 164 -38.83 84.37 16.04
CA ALA A 164 -39.84 83.66 15.26
C ALA A 164 -40.57 82.63 16.13
N VAL A 165 -39.92 81.85 16.98
CA VAL A 165 -40.58 80.98 17.99
C VAL A 165 -41.34 81.81 19.05
N LYS A 166 -40.98 83.09 19.24
CA LYS A 166 -41.78 84.05 20.03
C LYS A 166 -42.90 84.72 19.24
N SER A 167 -42.87 84.78 17.90
CA SER A 167 -43.94 85.35 17.06
C SER A 167 -44.84 84.33 16.37
N ASP A 168 -44.39 83.09 16.23
CA ASP A 168 -44.94 82.00 15.41
C ASP A 168 -45.47 80.85 16.29
N ALA A 169 -45.74 81.14 17.56
CA ALA A 169 -46.86 80.52 18.27
C ALA A 169 -48.23 80.85 17.61
N VAL A 170 -48.22 81.55 16.47
CA VAL A 170 -49.36 81.82 15.59
C VAL A 170 -48.97 81.42 14.16
N SER A 171 -49.43 80.24 13.71
CA SER A 171 -49.32 79.64 12.36
C SER A 171 -47.92 79.16 11.94
N GLY A 172 -47.66 77.97 11.41
CA GLY A 172 -48.48 76.88 10.88
C GLY A 172 -47.76 76.30 9.64
N ALA A 173 -47.22 75.06 9.76
CA ALA A 173 -46.49 74.25 8.75
C ALA A 173 -45.12 74.84 8.29
N GLU A 174 -43.94 74.24 8.49
CA GLU A 174 -43.43 72.98 7.91
C GLU A 174 -42.20 72.37 8.67
N PRO A 175 -42.34 71.65 9.81
CA PRO A 175 -41.21 70.88 10.41
C PRO A 175 -41.21 69.37 10.11
N SER A 176 -42.23 68.86 9.41
CA SER A 176 -42.55 67.42 9.38
C SER A 176 -41.67 66.56 8.46
N ALA A 177 -41.13 67.12 7.37
CA ALA A 177 -40.45 66.33 6.34
C ALA A 177 -38.99 65.99 6.69
N GLU A 178 -38.33 66.89 7.43
CA GLU A 178 -36.92 66.74 7.80
C GLU A 178 -36.75 65.78 8.99
N LEU A 179 -37.71 65.80 9.93
CA LEU A 179 -37.84 64.80 11.00
C LEU A 179 -38.07 63.39 10.45
N GLN A 180 -38.91 63.23 9.42
CA GLN A 180 -39.13 61.93 8.77
C GLN A 180 -37.87 61.37 8.10
N LYS A 181 -37.06 62.22 7.45
CA LYS A 181 -35.78 61.79 6.87
C LYS A 181 -34.78 61.34 7.94
N LEU A 182 -34.70 62.08 9.04
CA LEU A 182 -33.81 61.72 10.16
C LEU A 182 -34.24 60.41 10.84
N GLU A 183 -35.54 60.16 11.01
CA GLU A 183 -36.05 58.88 11.51
C GLU A 183 -35.71 57.70 10.58
N GLY A 184 -35.78 57.92 9.26
CA GLY A 184 -35.41 56.92 8.26
C GLY A 184 -33.92 56.55 8.31
N ILE A 185 -33.04 57.55 8.37
CA ILE A 185 -31.58 57.35 8.49
C ILE A 185 -31.24 56.63 9.80
N ASN A 186 -31.92 56.97 10.90
CA ASN A 186 -31.67 56.34 12.19
C ASN A 186 -32.10 54.86 12.20
N SER A 187 -33.21 54.51 11.54
CA SER A 187 -33.61 53.11 11.38
C SER A 187 -32.59 52.32 10.56
N GLN A 188 -32.08 52.89 9.47
CA GLN A 188 -31.06 52.24 8.64
C GLN A 188 -29.76 51.99 9.42
N LEU A 189 -29.29 52.98 10.19
CA LEU A 189 -28.12 52.81 11.06
C LEU A 189 -28.34 51.73 12.12
N GLN A 190 -29.57 51.58 12.61
CA GLN A 190 -29.89 50.59 13.62
C GLN A 190 -29.92 49.16 13.03
N GLU A 191 -30.46 48.99 11.83
CA GLU A 191 -30.40 47.74 11.07
C GLU A 191 -28.95 47.37 10.71
N GLU A 192 -28.15 48.33 10.27
CA GLU A 192 -26.72 48.10 9.96
C GLU A 192 -25.93 47.70 11.21
N LYS A 193 -26.24 48.33 12.35
CA LYS A 193 -25.64 47.98 13.65
C LYS A 193 -25.99 46.55 14.05
N GLU A 194 -27.26 46.14 13.94
CA GLU A 194 -27.68 44.77 14.26
C GLU A 194 -27.02 43.74 13.34
N LEU A 195 -26.85 44.05 12.05
CA LEU A 195 -26.14 43.20 11.10
C LEU A 195 -24.66 43.04 11.47
N LEU A 196 -23.99 44.14 11.83
CA LEU A 196 -22.59 44.10 12.25
C LEU A 196 -22.40 43.35 13.57
N GLU A 197 -23.33 43.49 14.53
CA GLU A 197 -23.31 42.72 15.78
C GLU A 197 -23.47 41.22 15.53
N ALA A 198 -24.33 40.82 14.57
CA ALA A 198 -24.48 39.43 14.16
C ALA A 198 -23.21 38.88 13.49
N GLN A 199 -22.58 39.64 12.60
CA GLN A 199 -21.31 39.25 11.97
C GLN A 199 -20.18 39.09 13.01
N ILE A 200 -20.11 39.97 14.01
CA ILE A 200 -19.13 39.86 15.10
C ILE A 200 -19.37 38.60 15.93
N ALA A 201 -20.62 38.20 16.15
CA ALA A 201 -20.95 36.98 16.88
C ALA A 201 -20.50 35.72 16.13
N ASP A 202 -20.75 35.66 14.82
CA ASP A 202 -20.29 34.53 13.98
C ASP A 202 -18.77 34.46 13.92
N LEU A 203 -18.08 35.60 13.70
CA LEU A 203 -16.61 35.64 13.68
C LEU A 203 -16.00 35.18 15.01
N LYS A 204 -16.63 35.48 16.15
CA LYS A 204 -16.18 34.98 17.45
C LYS A 204 -16.30 33.47 17.57
N LYS A 205 -17.40 32.91 17.05
CA LYS A 205 -17.64 31.46 17.06
C LYS A 205 -16.59 30.74 16.20
N ASP A 206 -16.30 31.26 15.01
CA ASP A 206 -15.27 30.72 14.12
C ASP A 206 -13.88 30.76 14.77
N LEU A 207 -13.58 31.85 15.49
CA LEU A 207 -12.31 32.01 16.19
C LEU A 207 -12.14 31.01 17.34
N GLU A 208 -13.22 30.71 18.06
CA GLU A 208 -13.23 29.69 19.12
C GLU A 208 -13.08 28.28 18.55
N GLU A 209 -13.71 28.00 17.40
CA GLU A 209 -13.53 26.72 16.70
C GLU A 209 -12.08 26.55 16.19
N GLN A 210 -11.48 27.60 15.64
CA GLN A 210 -10.06 27.60 15.26
C GLN A 210 -9.13 27.36 16.45
N ALA A 211 -9.40 27.97 17.60
CA ALA A 211 -8.60 27.75 18.81
C ALA A 211 -8.66 26.29 19.27
N ASN A 212 -9.83 25.66 19.20
CA ASN A 212 -10.00 24.24 19.52
C ASN A 212 -9.26 23.33 18.52
N GLN A 213 -9.31 23.63 17.23
CA GLN A 213 -8.56 22.90 16.21
C GLN A 213 -7.04 23.01 16.43
N LEU A 214 -6.54 24.21 16.80
CA LEU A 214 -5.12 24.41 17.08
C LEU A 214 -4.64 23.54 18.26
N SER A 215 -5.44 23.48 19.33
CA SER A 215 -5.17 22.62 20.49
C SER A 215 -5.11 21.13 20.11
N GLN A 216 -6.00 20.69 19.22
CA GLN A 216 -6.01 19.32 18.72
C GLN A 216 -4.76 19.00 17.88
N VAL A 217 -4.30 19.94 17.05
CA VAL A 217 -3.06 19.80 16.27
C VAL A 217 -1.85 19.65 17.19
N ASP A 218 -1.77 20.44 18.26
CA ASP A 218 -0.69 20.36 19.23
C ASP A 218 -0.68 19.01 19.97
N ALA A 219 -1.86 18.49 20.33
CA ALA A 219 -2.00 17.16 20.93
C ALA A 219 -1.54 16.04 19.97
N LEU A 220 -1.97 16.08 18.71
CA LEU A 220 -1.55 15.12 17.67
C LEU A 220 -0.05 15.18 17.39
N LYS A 221 0.55 16.37 17.47
CA LYS A 221 2.00 16.54 17.31
C LYS A 221 2.77 15.88 18.45
N SER A 222 2.32 16.04 19.69
CA SER A 222 2.90 15.36 20.86
C SER A 222 2.75 13.83 20.77
N GLU A 223 1.61 13.34 20.28
CA GLU A 223 1.39 11.91 20.06
C GLU A 223 2.34 11.37 18.98
N LYS A 224 2.49 12.09 17.86
CA LYS A 224 3.45 11.75 16.80
C LYS A 224 4.88 11.65 17.34
N ASP A 225 5.32 12.60 18.15
CA ASP A 225 6.67 12.59 18.72
C ASP A 225 6.87 11.37 19.65
N THR A 226 5.83 10.99 20.39
CA THR A 226 5.83 9.79 21.25
C THR A 226 5.94 8.51 20.41
N LEU A 227 5.13 8.39 19.35
CA LEU A 227 5.18 7.24 18.44
C LEU A 227 6.55 7.13 17.74
N LEU A 228 7.16 8.25 17.36
CA LEU A 228 8.47 8.28 16.72
C LEU A 228 9.57 7.77 17.67
N GLN A 229 9.48 8.09 18.98
CA GLN A 229 10.37 7.50 19.99
C GLN A 229 10.16 5.99 20.17
N GLN A 230 8.90 5.52 20.13
CA GLN A 230 8.61 4.08 20.22
C GLN A 230 9.16 3.31 19.03
N VAL A 231 8.99 3.83 17.81
CA VAL A 231 9.56 3.23 16.60
C VAL A 231 11.09 3.12 16.71
N LYS A 232 11.76 4.20 17.13
CA LYS A 232 13.22 4.19 17.32
C LYS A 232 13.70 3.17 18.36
N THR A 233 12.89 2.96 19.39
CA THR A 233 13.15 1.95 20.42
C THR A 233 13.03 0.54 19.85
N LEU A 234 11.96 0.27 19.10
CA LEU A 234 11.72 -1.02 18.45
C LEU A 234 12.79 -1.34 17.40
N GLU A 235 13.21 -0.35 16.59
CA GLU A 235 14.31 -0.51 15.64
C GLU A 235 15.60 -0.97 16.33
N SER A 236 15.94 -0.34 17.46
CA SER A 236 17.11 -0.70 18.26
C SER A 236 17.01 -2.11 18.86
N GLN A 237 15.82 -2.53 19.27
CA GLN A 237 15.57 -3.89 19.77
C GLN A 237 15.69 -4.94 18.66
N ILE A 238 15.10 -4.69 17.49
CA ILE A 238 15.18 -5.59 16.34
C ILE A 238 16.63 -5.72 15.88
N GLN A 239 17.38 -4.61 15.82
CA GLN A 239 18.78 -4.64 15.42
C GLN A 239 19.65 -5.43 16.40
N SER A 240 19.48 -5.24 17.70
CA SER A 240 20.25 -5.97 18.72
C SER A 240 19.89 -7.46 18.76
N SER A 241 18.60 -7.80 18.69
CA SER A 241 18.15 -9.20 18.63
C SER A 241 18.63 -9.91 17.36
N GLY A 242 18.56 -9.23 16.20
CA GLY A 242 19.05 -9.76 14.94
C GLY A 242 20.56 -10.01 14.94
N GLN A 243 21.35 -9.11 15.54
CA GLN A 243 22.79 -9.31 15.70
C GLN A 243 23.12 -10.50 16.60
N GLN A 244 22.42 -10.65 17.73
CA GLN A 244 22.63 -11.79 18.63
C GLN A 244 22.29 -13.13 17.96
N GLN A 245 21.22 -13.20 17.18
CA GLN A 245 20.87 -14.41 16.41
C GLN A 245 21.92 -14.73 15.35
N LEU A 246 22.44 -13.71 14.65
CA LEU A 246 23.48 -13.91 13.65
C LEU A 246 24.76 -14.46 14.28
N GLU A 247 25.17 -13.90 15.41
CA GLU A 247 26.35 -14.36 16.17
C GLU A 247 26.18 -15.81 16.66
N THR A 248 24.99 -16.15 17.16
CA THR A 248 24.67 -17.52 17.57
C THR A 248 24.77 -18.50 16.39
N LEU A 249 24.14 -18.17 15.25
CA LEU A 249 24.21 -19.01 14.04
C LEU A 249 25.63 -19.13 13.47
N GLN A 250 26.45 -18.09 13.60
CA GLN A 250 27.86 -18.13 13.21
C GLN A 250 28.65 -19.09 14.10
N ASN A 251 28.44 -19.03 15.42
CA ASN A 251 29.08 -19.95 16.37
C ASN A 251 28.64 -21.40 16.13
N ASP A 252 27.35 -21.64 15.92
CA ASP A 252 26.82 -22.98 15.63
C ASP A 252 27.40 -23.55 14.33
N ASN A 253 27.50 -22.73 13.28
CA ASN A 253 28.15 -23.14 12.03
C ASN A 253 29.63 -23.48 12.22
N GLN A 254 30.36 -22.72 13.04
CA GLN A 254 31.76 -23.04 13.37
C GLN A 254 31.86 -24.36 14.13
N ASN A 255 30.97 -24.60 15.10
CA ASN A 255 30.91 -25.83 15.86
C ASN A 255 30.58 -27.04 14.97
N LEU A 256 29.58 -26.92 14.10
CA LEU A 256 29.20 -27.96 13.14
C LEU A 256 30.34 -28.28 12.19
N LYS A 257 31.06 -27.27 11.69
CA LYS A 257 32.23 -27.46 10.84
C LYS A 257 33.35 -28.21 11.56
N ALA A 258 33.58 -27.91 12.84
CA ALA A 258 34.56 -28.64 13.65
C ALA A 258 34.14 -30.10 13.87
N SER A 259 32.86 -30.36 14.15
CA SER A 259 32.33 -31.72 14.27
C SER A 259 32.41 -32.49 12.94
N LEU A 260 32.09 -31.86 11.82
CA LEU A 260 32.19 -32.47 10.48
C LEU A 260 33.62 -32.94 10.20
N ASN A 261 34.62 -32.06 10.40
CA ASN A 261 36.03 -32.39 10.21
C ASN A 261 36.47 -33.57 11.11
N LYS A 262 35.91 -33.66 12.31
CA LYS A 262 36.20 -34.77 13.23
C LYS A 262 35.64 -36.09 12.68
N THR A 263 34.37 -36.10 12.24
CA THR A 263 33.73 -37.29 11.67
C THR A 263 34.36 -37.71 10.36
N GLU A 264 34.79 -36.76 9.51
CA GLU A 264 35.55 -37.05 8.29
C GLU A 264 36.84 -37.81 8.61
N LYS A 265 37.58 -37.37 9.64
CA LYS A 265 38.79 -38.07 10.08
C LYS A 265 38.50 -39.47 10.62
N GLU A 266 37.43 -39.63 11.40
CA GLU A 266 37.00 -40.94 11.91
C GLU A 266 36.62 -41.90 10.76
N LEU A 267 35.98 -41.36 9.71
CA LEU A 267 35.64 -42.13 8.50
C LEU A 267 36.90 -42.56 7.74
N ASP A 268 37.86 -41.66 7.55
CA ASP A 268 39.15 -41.97 6.91
C ASP A 268 39.90 -43.08 7.66
N ASP A 269 39.92 -43.01 9.00
CA ASP A 269 40.52 -44.05 9.84
C ASP A 269 39.80 -45.40 9.70
N LEU A 270 38.46 -45.42 9.66
CA LEU A 270 37.66 -46.64 9.44
C LEU A 270 37.89 -47.24 8.05
N VAL A 271 37.95 -46.41 7.01
CA VAL A 271 38.26 -46.86 5.64
C VAL A 271 39.65 -47.48 5.58
N ARG A 272 40.63 -46.88 6.26
CA ARG A 272 41.98 -47.46 6.39
C ARG A 272 41.94 -48.83 7.05
N ILE A 273 41.25 -48.96 8.18
CA ILE A 273 41.13 -50.24 8.91
C ILE A 273 40.46 -51.31 8.06
N ASN A 274 39.35 -50.99 7.37
CA ASN A 274 38.66 -51.93 6.50
C ASN A 274 39.54 -52.40 5.33
N ARG A 275 40.34 -51.51 4.76
CA ARG A 275 41.30 -51.86 3.72
C ARG A 275 42.36 -52.84 4.24
N GLU A 276 42.95 -52.55 5.41
CA GLU A 276 43.92 -53.44 6.04
C GLU A 276 43.32 -54.82 6.35
N GLN A 277 42.07 -54.87 6.79
CA GLN A 277 41.35 -56.13 7.02
C GLN A 277 41.13 -56.91 5.73
N ALA A 278 40.71 -56.24 4.64
CA ALA A 278 40.54 -56.89 3.34
C ALA A 278 41.84 -57.50 2.81
N GLU A 279 42.97 -56.78 2.96
CA GLU A 279 44.30 -57.29 2.59
C GLU A 279 44.70 -58.52 3.43
N ARG A 280 44.38 -58.54 4.73
CA ARG A 280 44.60 -59.72 5.60
C ARG A 280 43.76 -60.92 5.21
N ILE A 281 42.48 -60.71 4.88
CA ILE A 281 41.59 -61.79 4.43
C ILE A 281 42.14 -62.40 3.13
N ALA A 282 42.49 -61.56 2.15
CA ALA A 282 43.07 -62.04 0.89
C ALA A 282 44.37 -62.83 1.09
N ALA A 283 45.23 -62.41 2.03
CA ALA A 283 46.45 -63.13 2.37
C ALA A 283 46.15 -64.52 3.00
N LEU A 284 45.17 -64.59 3.91
CA LEU A 284 44.75 -65.86 4.52
C LEU A 284 44.13 -66.81 3.49
N GLU A 285 43.27 -66.31 2.61
CA GLU A 285 42.70 -67.08 1.50
C GLU A 285 43.79 -67.64 0.58
N SER A 286 44.82 -66.85 0.27
CA SER A 286 45.97 -67.31 -0.52
C SER A 286 46.77 -68.41 0.18
N THR A 287 46.83 -68.44 1.52
CA THR A 287 47.54 -69.49 2.27
C THR A 287 46.72 -70.77 2.44
N LEU A 288 45.40 -70.69 2.34
CA LEU A 288 44.47 -71.80 2.48
C LEU A 288 44.11 -72.46 1.14
N ALA A 289 44.58 -71.92 0.01
CA ALA A 289 44.39 -72.50 -1.30
C ALA A 289 45.11 -73.87 -1.41
N PRO A 290 44.39 -74.98 -1.70
CA PRO A 290 45.02 -76.30 -1.89
C PRO A 290 45.89 -76.34 -3.16
N PRO A 291 46.91 -77.22 -3.23
CA PRO A 291 47.74 -77.37 -4.42
C PRO A 291 46.90 -77.77 -5.63
N THR A 292 47.12 -77.07 -6.73
CA THR A 292 46.46 -77.22 -8.03
C THR A 292 46.45 -78.70 -8.47
N PRO A 293 45.28 -79.32 -8.75
CA PRO A 293 45.24 -80.61 -9.42
C PRO A 293 45.78 -80.49 -10.85
N ALA A 294 46.54 -81.51 -11.28
CA ALA A 294 47.02 -81.68 -12.65
C ALA A 294 45.87 -81.64 -13.68
N PRO A 295 46.11 -81.16 -14.91
CA PRO A 295 45.07 -80.95 -15.91
C PRO A 295 44.49 -82.29 -16.35
N THR A 296 43.21 -82.51 -16.03
CA THR A 296 42.41 -83.62 -16.54
C THR A 296 41.62 -83.18 -17.78
N ALA A 297 41.56 -84.08 -18.75
CA ALA A 297 40.96 -83.97 -20.07
C ALA A 297 39.45 -83.60 -20.04
N PRO A 298 38.88 -83.10 -21.15
CA PRO A 298 37.69 -82.27 -21.15
C PRO A 298 36.41 -83.10 -20.96
N ALA A 299 35.51 -82.60 -20.10
CA ALA A 299 34.18 -83.13 -19.88
C ALA A 299 33.16 -81.96 -19.86
N PRO A 300 31.87 -82.24 -20.09
CA PRO A 300 31.09 -81.82 -21.25
C PRO A 300 30.67 -80.34 -21.24
N ALA A 301 30.32 -79.87 -22.44
CA ALA A 301 29.91 -78.50 -22.74
C ALA A 301 28.83 -77.97 -21.77
N PRO A 302 29.00 -76.73 -21.23
CA PRO A 302 27.99 -76.09 -20.42
C PRO A 302 26.73 -75.84 -21.25
N VAL A 303 25.60 -76.29 -20.72
CA VAL A 303 24.27 -75.94 -21.21
C VAL A 303 24.14 -74.42 -21.18
N ARG A 304 23.81 -73.88 -22.35
CA ARG A 304 23.59 -72.46 -22.65
C ARG A 304 22.73 -71.80 -21.56
N PRO A 305 23.19 -70.71 -20.90
CA PRO A 305 22.31 -69.93 -20.04
C PRO A 305 21.15 -69.36 -20.86
N ALA A 306 19.95 -69.42 -20.28
CA ALA A 306 18.74 -68.87 -20.86
C ALA A 306 18.95 -67.38 -21.24
N PRO A 307 18.41 -66.91 -22.37
CA PRO A 307 18.56 -65.53 -22.79
C PRO A 307 17.99 -64.59 -21.72
N ALA A 308 18.76 -63.55 -21.40
CA ALA A 308 18.36 -62.45 -20.54
C ALA A 308 17.00 -61.89 -20.98
N PRO A 309 16.10 -61.53 -20.05
CA PRO A 309 14.85 -60.86 -20.40
C PRO A 309 15.18 -59.58 -21.18
N ALA A 310 14.51 -59.44 -22.33
CA ALA A 310 14.67 -58.29 -23.21
C ALA A 310 14.47 -56.99 -22.42
N PRO A 311 15.28 -55.94 -22.68
CA PRO A 311 15.06 -54.64 -22.07
C PRO A 311 13.63 -54.21 -22.34
N ALA A 312 12.93 -53.84 -21.26
CA ALA A 312 11.58 -53.30 -21.34
C ALA A 312 11.56 -52.15 -22.36
N PRO A 313 10.55 -52.10 -23.25
CA PRO A 313 10.44 -51.05 -24.26
C PRO A 313 10.52 -49.68 -23.58
N ALA A 314 11.38 -48.83 -24.11
CA ALA A 314 11.51 -47.43 -23.68
C ALA A 314 10.10 -46.82 -23.61
N PRO A 315 9.77 -46.09 -22.52
CA PRO A 315 8.47 -45.44 -22.39
C PRO A 315 8.23 -44.58 -23.63
N ALA A 316 7.09 -44.82 -24.27
CA ALA A 316 6.64 -44.06 -25.42
C ALA A 316 6.74 -42.56 -25.12
N PRO A 317 7.23 -41.74 -26.07
CA PRO A 317 7.26 -40.30 -25.90
C PRO A 317 5.87 -39.82 -25.50
N ALA A 318 5.81 -39.07 -24.40
CA ALA A 318 4.58 -38.51 -23.87
C ALA A 318 3.78 -37.85 -25.00
N PRO A 319 2.45 -38.07 -25.06
CA PRO A 319 1.61 -37.47 -26.09
C PRO A 319 1.84 -35.96 -26.09
N ARG A 320 2.20 -35.42 -27.26
CA ARG A 320 2.21 -33.99 -27.50
C ARG A 320 0.85 -33.45 -27.05
N PRO A 321 0.78 -32.37 -26.26
CA PRO A 321 -0.50 -31.78 -25.88
C PRO A 321 -1.29 -31.48 -27.14
N THR A 322 -2.41 -32.17 -27.27
CA THR A 322 -3.42 -31.99 -28.29
C THR A 322 -3.90 -30.55 -28.20
N VAL A 323 -3.65 -29.76 -29.24
CA VAL A 323 -4.26 -28.43 -29.38
C VAL A 323 -5.76 -28.67 -29.45
N ALA A 324 -6.49 -28.21 -28.42
CA ALA A 324 -7.94 -28.29 -28.41
C ALA A 324 -8.49 -27.60 -29.68
N PRO A 325 -9.38 -28.25 -30.44
CA PRO A 325 -9.97 -27.70 -31.66
C PRO A 325 -11.04 -26.70 -31.25
N GLY A 326 -10.65 -25.43 -31.19
CA GLY A 326 -11.51 -24.29 -30.93
C GLY A 326 -10.58 -23.13 -30.60
N GLY A 327 -10.49 -22.12 -31.46
CA GLY A 327 -9.47 -21.06 -31.48
C GLY A 327 -9.43 -20.09 -30.29
N VAL A 328 -9.86 -20.55 -29.10
CA VAL A 328 -9.78 -19.83 -27.84
C VAL A 328 -8.50 -20.19 -27.13
N GLN A 329 -7.65 -19.20 -26.88
CA GLN A 329 -6.44 -19.39 -26.06
C GLN A 329 -6.64 -18.79 -24.68
N TYR A 330 -6.25 -19.52 -23.64
CA TYR A 330 -6.37 -19.06 -22.25
C TYR A 330 -5.05 -18.52 -21.74
N PHE A 331 -5.13 -17.48 -20.91
CA PHE A 331 -4.01 -16.88 -20.22
C PHE A 331 -4.34 -16.70 -18.74
N LYS A 332 -3.46 -17.21 -17.87
CA LYS A 332 -3.56 -17.07 -16.42
C LYS A 332 -2.82 -15.81 -15.97
N PHE A 333 -3.43 -15.01 -15.10
CA PHE A 333 -2.74 -13.90 -14.47
C PHE A 333 -1.88 -14.39 -13.29
N THR A 334 -0.58 -14.10 -13.31
CA THR A 334 0.38 -14.43 -12.25
C THR A 334 1.44 -13.35 -12.16
N HIS A 335 1.75 -12.86 -10.95
CA HIS A 335 2.80 -11.85 -10.72
C HIS A 335 2.74 -10.68 -11.73
N GLU A 336 1.58 -10.02 -11.79
CA GLU A 336 1.33 -8.83 -12.63
C GLU A 336 1.37 -9.04 -14.15
N THR A 337 1.57 -10.28 -14.63
CA THR A 337 1.63 -10.60 -16.05
C THR A 337 0.70 -11.76 -16.39
N PHE A 338 0.31 -11.86 -17.65
CA PHE A 338 -0.43 -13.01 -18.16
C PHE A 338 0.56 -14.07 -18.67
N LEU A 339 0.28 -15.34 -18.41
CA LEU A 339 1.00 -16.49 -18.95
C LEU A 339 0.04 -17.41 -19.69
N ARG A 340 0.45 -17.94 -20.84
CA ARG A 340 -0.38 -18.86 -21.63
C ARG A 340 -0.66 -20.13 -20.84
N SER A 341 -1.93 -20.52 -20.77
CA SER A 341 -2.41 -21.71 -20.08
C SER A 341 -3.01 -22.70 -21.09
N PRO A 342 -2.73 -24.02 -20.96
CA PRO A 342 -3.31 -25.03 -21.83
C PRO A 342 -4.81 -25.28 -21.57
N SER A 343 -5.32 -24.85 -20.42
CA SER A 343 -6.72 -24.95 -20.02
C SER A 343 -7.20 -23.67 -19.32
N LYS A 344 -8.51 -23.49 -19.21
CA LYS A 344 -9.12 -22.37 -18.49
C LYS A 344 -8.69 -22.41 -17.01
N PRO A 345 -7.88 -21.45 -16.53
CA PRO A 345 -7.48 -21.39 -15.13
C PRO A 345 -8.63 -20.91 -14.24
N GLN A 346 -8.50 -21.10 -12.93
CA GLN A 346 -9.32 -20.41 -11.92
C GLN A 346 -8.71 -19.04 -11.59
N GLY A 347 -9.54 -18.11 -11.13
CA GLY A 347 -9.16 -16.75 -10.73
C GLY A 347 -9.29 -15.73 -11.86
N ILE A 348 -8.25 -14.92 -12.06
CA ILE A 348 -8.19 -13.92 -13.13
C ILE A 348 -7.71 -14.58 -14.42
N VAL A 349 -8.57 -14.60 -15.43
CA VAL A 349 -8.35 -15.29 -16.72
C VAL A 349 -8.54 -14.33 -17.86
N LEU A 350 -7.63 -14.35 -18.82
CA LEU A 350 -7.79 -13.67 -20.09
C LEU A 350 -7.95 -14.71 -21.20
N GLU A 351 -9.01 -14.60 -21.99
CA GLU A 351 -9.30 -15.47 -23.13
C GLU A 351 -9.10 -14.70 -24.44
N LEU A 352 -8.36 -15.28 -25.38
CA LEU A 352 -8.24 -14.76 -26.74
C LEU A 352 -9.21 -15.51 -27.63
N ASP A 353 -10.28 -14.85 -28.05
CA ASP A 353 -11.19 -15.36 -29.07
C ASP A 353 -10.78 -14.82 -30.44
N GLN A 354 -10.06 -15.65 -31.19
CA GLN A 354 -9.58 -15.28 -32.53
C GLN A 354 -10.71 -15.20 -33.56
N ALA A 355 -11.82 -15.92 -33.36
CA ALA A 355 -12.93 -15.91 -34.31
C ALA A 355 -13.71 -14.60 -34.24
N ASN A 356 -13.82 -14.02 -33.04
CA ASN A 356 -14.58 -12.80 -32.79
C ASN A 356 -13.70 -11.55 -32.58
N GLU A 357 -12.39 -11.67 -32.80
CA GLU A 357 -11.39 -10.61 -32.64
C GLU A 357 -11.45 -9.89 -31.29
N LYS A 358 -11.60 -10.67 -30.21
CA LYS A 358 -11.85 -10.16 -28.85
C LYS A 358 -10.94 -10.78 -27.80
N TRP A 359 -10.64 -9.97 -26.79
CA TRP A 359 -10.07 -10.38 -25.51
C TRP A 359 -11.17 -10.41 -24.46
N ILE A 360 -11.35 -11.52 -23.76
CA ILE A 360 -12.34 -11.65 -22.68
C ILE A 360 -11.58 -11.78 -21.36
N LEU A 361 -11.57 -10.72 -20.55
CA LEU A 361 -10.98 -10.73 -19.22
C LEU A 361 -12.06 -11.10 -18.20
N THR A 362 -11.96 -12.28 -17.62
CA THR A 362 -12.82 -12.74 -16.52
C THR A 362 -12.11 -12.56 -15.19
N ILE A 363 -12.76 -11.90 -14.25
CA ILE A 363 -12.25 -11.64 -12.89
C ILE A 363 -13.19 -12.32 -11.90
N GLU A 364 -12.71 -13.34 -11.20
CA GLU A 364 -13.51 -14.05 -10.20
C GLU A 364 -13.84 -13.19 -8.97
N PRO A 365 -15.01 -13.40 -8.33
CA PRO A 365 -15.32 -12.77 -7.05
C PRO A 365 -14.28 -13.11 -5.98
N GLY A 366 -13.90 -12.12 -5.17
CA GLY A 366 -12.89 -12.28 -4.11
C GLY A 366 -11.45 -11.98 -4.52
N THR A 367 -11.18 -11.63 -5.79
CA THR A 367 -9.87 -11.09 -6.18
C THR A 367 -9.65 -9.71 -5.57
N SER A 368 -8.45 -9.42 -5.08
CA SER A 368 -8.16 -8.12 -4.45
C SER A 368 -8.23 -6.97 -5.47
N PHE A 369 -8.55 -5.76 -4.99
CA PHE A 369 -8.62 -4.55 -5.83
C PHE A 369 -7.32 -4.30 -6.61
N LEU A 370 -6.17 -4.52 -5.96
CA LEU A 370 -4.86 -4.35 -6.59
C LEU A 370 -4.64 -5.37 -7.72
N GLN A 371 -4.98 -6.65 -7.49
CA GLN A 371 -4.90 -7.69 -8.52
C GLN A 371 -5.84 -7.40 -9.70
N LYS A 372 -7.06 -6.93 -9.43
CA LYS A 372 -8.03 -6.47 -10.44
C LYS A 372 -7.45 -5.34 -11.30
N ASN A 373 -6.88 -4.31 -10.69
CA ASN A 373 -6.28 -3.18 -11.41
C ASN A 373 -5.04 -3.58 -12.23
N ASN A 374 -4.16 -4.42 -11.67
CA ASN A 374 -2.98 -4.88 -12.38
C ASN A 374 -3.37 -5.77 -13.58
N ALA A 375 -4.36 -6.65 -13.41
CA ALA A 375 -4.89 -7.46 -14.48
C ALA A 375 -5.54 -6.62 -15.60
N LEU A 376 -6.28 -5.57 -15.24
CA LEU A 376 -6.88 -4.64 -16.20
C LEU A 376 -5.80 -3.90 -17.01
N ARG A 377 -4.75 -3.41 -16.34
CA ARG A 377 -3.62 -2.75 -17.03
C ARG A 377 -2.90 -3.73 -17.97
N ALA A 378 -2.60 -4.93 -17.50
CA ALA A 378 -1.93 -5.96 -18.30
C ALA A 378 -2.80 -6.40 -19.50
N GLY A 379 -4.11 -6.58 -19.29
CA GLY A 379 -5.06 -6.93 -20.35
C GLY A 379 -5.17 -5.85 -21.42
N ARG A 380 -5.27 -4.58 -21.03
CA ARG A 380 -5.26 -3.44 -21.96
C ARG A 380 -3.94 -3.33 -22.72
N ALA A 381 -2.81 -3.55 -22.05
CA ALA A 381 -1.50 -3.55 -22.69
C ALA A 381 -1.40 -4.66 -23.76
N LEU A 382 -1.97 -5.84 -23.50
CA LEU A 382 -2.03 -6.94 -24.46
C LEU A 382 -2.98 -6.66 -25.63
N SER A 383 -4.14 -6.05 -25.38
CA SER A 383 -5.02 -5.58 -26.46
C SER A 383 -4.30 -4.58 -27.36
N ALA A 384 -3.56 -3.61 -26.80
CA ALA A 384 -2.83 -2.62 -27.59
C ALA A 384 -1.61 -3.18 -28.36
N ASN A 385 -0.84 -4.06 -27.72
CA ASN A 385 0.45 -4.52 -28.25
C ASN A 385 0.40 -5.88 -28.94
N GLY A 386 -0.61 -6.69 -28.66
CA GLY A 386 -0.70 -8.10 -29.03
C GLY A 386 0.19 -9.00 -28.17
N TRP A 387 -0.20 -10.26 -28.07
CA TRP A 387 0.57 -11.29 -27.40
C TRP A 387 1.70 -11.81 -28.31
N PRO A 388 2.97 -11.84 -27.85
CA PRO A 388 4.09 -12.34 -28.64
C PRO A 388 4.06 -13.88 -28.73
N THR A 389 4.14 -14.42 -29.94
CA THR A 389 4.31 -15.85 -30.19
C THR A 389 5.80 -16.21 -30.33
N PRO A 390 6.19 -17.49 -30.10
CA PRO A 390 7.56 -17.95 -30.32
C PRO A 390 8.10 -17.70 -31.74
N GLU A 391 7.20 -17.53 -32.71
CA GLU A 391 7.50 -17.26 -34.12
C GLU A 391 7.68 -15.76 -34.40
N GLY A 392 7.70 -14.91 -33.36
CA GLY A 392 7.86 -13.46 -33.48
C GLY A 392 6.61 -12.70 -33.96
N ARG A 393 5.52 -13.40 -34.24
CA ARG A 393 4.22 -12.78 -34.60
C ARG A 393 3.51 -12.30 -33.35
N LYS A 394 2.80 -11.17 -33.44
CA LYS A 394 1.93 -10.66 -32.37
C LYS A 394 0.48 -10.99 -32.69
N ILE A 395 -0.20 -11.72 -31.82
CA ILE A 395 -1.61 -12.12 -32.00
C ILE A 395 -2.52 -11.30 -31.09
N GLY A 396 -3.75 -11.04 -31.53
CA GLY A 396 -4.73 -10.27 -30.76
C GLY A 396 -4.39 -8.78 -30.59
N LYS A 397 -3.50 -8.22 -31.41
CA LYS A 397 -3.21 -6.79 -31.41
C LYS A 397 -4.41 -6.03 -31.99
N GLY A 398 -4.90 -5.02 -31.27
CA GLY A 398 -6.04 -4.19 -31.66
C GLY A 398 -7.40 -4.82 -31.37
N TYR A 399 -7.45 -6.01 -30.76
CA TYR A 399 -8.70 -6.69 -30.41
C TYR A 399 -9.38 -5.98 -29.24
N GLU A 400 -10.70 -5.88 -29.29
CA GLU A 400 -11.51 -5.26 -28.23
C GLU A 400 -11.42 -6.08 -26.94
N ILE A 401 -11.23 -5.42 -25.79
CA ILE A 401 -11.23 -6.09 -24.48
C ILE A 401 -12.60 -5.96 -23.81
N ILE A 402 -13.23 -7.10 -23.56
CA ILE A 402 -14.48 -7.24 -22.81
C ILE A 402 -14.13 -7.71 -21.40
N ILE A 403 -14.70 -7.07 -20.39
CA ILE A 403 -14.44 -7.38 -18.98
C ILE A 403 -15.70 -8.03 -18.39
N HIS A 404 -15.55 -9.24 -17.84
CA HIS A 404 -16.59 -9.97 -17.13
C HIS A 404 -16.21 -10.11 -15.64
N GLY A 405 -17.11 -9.70 -14.75
CA GLY A 405 -16.92 -9.70 -13.30
C GLY A 405 -17.54 -8.45 -12.67
N GLU A 406 -18.07 -8.55 -11.45
CA GLU A 406 -18.81 -7.46 -10.79
C GLU A 406 -17.93 -6.21 -10.55
N TYR A 407 -18.54 -5.05 -10.78
CA TYR A 407 -17.97 -3.73 -10.56
C TYR A 407 -17.92 -3.39 -9.08
#